data_AF-A0AAD2PUC2-F1
#
_entry.id   AF-A0AAD2PUC2-F1
#
_cell.length_a   1.000
_cell.length_b   1.000
_cell.length_c   1.000
_cell.angle_alpha   90.00
_cell.angle_beta   90.00
_cell.angle_gamma   90.00
#
_symmetry.space_group_name_H-M   'P 1'
#
loop_
_entity.id
_entity.type
_entity.pdbx_description
1 polymer ?
#
loop_
_entity_poly.entity_id
_entity_poly.type
_entity_poly.pdbx_seq_one_letter_code
_entity_poly.pdbx_strand_id
1 'polypeptide(L)'
;MESVGCKAFYQCFSLITVIVPLDSKPIEIGPESFYRCVFLANLVLPEGSNADEASFVKCTLLEDRFGEKADDIVHGLVHRFDNFPVHKILYDHPPTTNAEELRQRVEKIDKKESPLVDDFGMTPFHILSSTPEPSQDLFEIVLDKFPHYVLGWKDANDNTAMEYLLSNWTRESKALLANSLQNWMYNRLDCWRSDGWRIRFLPTMNALRAQEDRGIRMNWFGIAWLALKHFENVESISILEMVLWKWKINGGQDNKGTKRQSLDREECRCVCGSDVVIPNVQSFLGI
;
A
#
# COMPACT_ATOMS: atom_id res chain seq x y z
N MET A 1 13.23 12.43 22.92
CA MET A 1 13.14 11.23 23.78
C MET A 1 14.56 10.76 23.98
N GLU A 2 15.02 10.54 25.21
CA GLU A 2 16.41 10.12 25.49
C GLU A 2 16.49 8.66 25.96
N SER A 3 15.36 8.06 26.36
CA SER A 3 15.29 6.64 26.71
C SER A 3 13.87 6.09 26.60
N VAL A 4 13.76 4.77 26.47
CA VAL A 4 12.53 4.00 26.67
C VAL A 4 12.61 3.30 28.02
N GLY A 5 11.66 3.60 28.90
CA GLY A 5 11.68 3.06 30.26
C GLY A 5 11.53 1.54 30.34
N CYS A 6 11.99 0.97 31.45
CA CYS A 6 11.77 -0.43 31.80
C CYS A 6 10.29 -0.80 31.65
N LYS A 7 10.00 -1.90 30.93
CA LYS A 7 8.64 -2.41 30.67
C LYS A 7 7.66 -1.43 29.99
N ALA A 8 8.13 -0.37 29.35
CA ALA A 8 7.26 0.67 28.78
C ALA A 8 6.16 0.11 27.85
N PHE A 9 6.47 -0.94 27.08
CA PHE A 9 5.56 -1.63 26.16
C PHE A 9 5.48 -3.14 26.43
N TYR A 10 5.65 -3.53 27.69
CA TYR A 10 5.63 -4.95 28.09
C TYR A 10 4.34 -5.65 27.67
N GLN A 11 4.45 -6.70 26.86
CA GLN A 11 3.35 -7.51 26.31
C GLN A 11 2.32 -6.70 25.49
N CYS A 12 2.74 -5.61 24.85
CA CYS A 12 1.85 -4.89 23.93
C CYS A 12 1.68 -5.66 22.62
N PHE A 13 0.75 -6.62 22.59
CA PHE A 13 0.47 -7.47 21.43
C PHE A 13 -0.08 -6.69 20.23
N SER A 14 -0.64 -5.50 20.43
CA SER A 14 -1.14 -4.65 19.34
C SER A 14 -0.14 -3.59 18.88
N LEU A 15 1.05 -3.53 19.48
CA LEU A 15 2.07 -2.54 19.12
C LEU A 15 2.75 -2.97 17.83
N ILE A 16 2.49 -2.21 16.76
CA ILE A 16 3.10 -2.45 15.45
C ILE A 16 4.18 -1.43 15.13
N THR A 17 3.98 -0.19 15.58
CA THR A 17 4.80 0.96 15.20
C THR A 17 5.22 1.75 16.42
N VAL A 18 6.49 2.13 16.45
CA VAL A 18 7.06 3.09 17.40
C VAL A 18 7.86 4.08 16.56
N ILE A 19 7.46 5.34 16.60
CA ILE A 19 8.12 6.39 15.84
C ILE A 19 9.22 7.02 16.69
N VAL A 20 10.43 6.98 16.17
CA VAL A 20 11.61 7.61 16.73
C VAL A 20 12.19 8.56 15.69
N PRO A 21 12.36 9.86 15.98
CA PRO A 21 12.99 10.78 15.02
C PRO A 21 14.45 10.39 14.79
N LEU A 22 14.89 10.20 13.55
CA LEU A 22 16.29 9.80 13.27
C LEU A 22 17.33 10.89 13.56
N ASP A 23 16.93 12.17 13.56
CA ASP A 23 17.79 13.28 13.98
C ASP A 23 17.90 13.40 15.52
N SER A 24 17.35 12.44 16.26
CA SER A 24 17.41 12.43 17.72
C SER A 24 18.72 11.85 18.24
N LYS A 25 19.04 12.19 19.50
CA LYS A 25 20.15 11.59 20.23
C LYS A 25 19.97 10.06 20.31
N PRO A 26 21.06 9.31 20.49
CA PRO A 26 20.99 7.89 20.83
C PRO A 26 19.96 7.61 21.92
N ILE A 27 19.22 6.53 21.77
CA ILE A 27 18.17 6.13 22.69
C ILE A 27 18.62 4.92 23.48
N GLU A 28 18.49 5.01 24.80
CA GLU A 28 18.70 3.88 25.71
C GLU A 28 17.37 3.14 25.91
N ILE A 29 17.31 1.86 25.54
CA ILE A 29 16.12 1.01 25.69
C ILE A 29 16.28 0.16 26.93
N GLY A 30 15.39 0.36 27.90
CA GLY A 30 15.46 -0.30 29.20
C GLY A 30 15.09 -1.79 29.20
N PRO A 31 15.24 -2.46 30.35
CA PRO A 31 14.91 -3.86 30.51
C PRO A 31 13.46 -4.17 30.18
N GLU A 32 13.24 -5.24 29.42
CA GLU A 32 11.92 -5.76 29.02
C GLU A 32 11.00 -4.70 28.36
N SER A 33 11.55 -3.59 27.83
CA SER A 33 10.77 -2.48 27.29
C SER A 33 9.79 -2.89 26.20
N PHE A 34 10.16 -3.84 25.33
CA PHE A 34 9.32 -4.38 24.26
C PHE A 34 9.04 -5.88 24.43
N TYR A 35 9.23 -6.44 25.63
CA TYR A 35 9.07 -7.88 25.87
C TYR A 35 7.73 -8.40 25.33
N ARG A 36 7.77 -9.42 24.45
CA ARG A 36 6.60 -10.02 23.77
C ARG A 36 5.77 -9.04 22.93
N CYS A 37 6.38 -8.01 22.34
CA CYS A 37 5.76 -7.22 21.27
C CYS A 37 5.83 -7.97 19.93
N VAL A 38 4.98 -8.99 19.78
CA VAL A 38 5.05 -9.96 18.66
C VAL A 38 4.78 -9.36 17.28
N PHE A 39 4.06 -8.24 17.19
CA PHE A 39 3.74 -7.57 15.92
C PHE A 39 4.56 -6.31 15.65
N LEU A 40 5.54 -5.97 16.49
CA LEU A 40 6.37 -4.78 16.31
C LEU A 40 7.22 -4.95 15.05
N ALA A 41 6.88 -4.18 14.02
CA ALA A 41 7.52 -4.24 12.70
C ALA A 41 8.08 -2.88 12.27
N ASN A 42 7.43 -1.78 12.65
CA ASN A 42 7.86 -0.44 12.27
C ASN A 42 8.56 0.32 13.40
N LEU A 43 9.82 0.00 13.61
CA LEU A 43 10.75 0.71 14.50
C LEU A 43 12.05 0.97 13.73
N VAL A 44 12.68 2.12 13.99
CA VAL A 44 14.04 2.45 13.56
C VAL A 44 14.70 3.14 14.75
N LEU A 45 16.01 2.96 14.91
CA LEU A 45 16.78 3.56 16.00
C LEU A 45 17.88 4.48 15.46
N PRO A 46 18.15 5.62 16.11
CA PRO A 46 19.31 6.45 15.79
C PRO A 46 20.62 5.70 16.00
N GLU A 47 21.65 6.08 15.26
CA GLU A 47 23.00 5.54 15.43
C GLU A 47 23.51 5.73 16.87
N GLY A 48 24.12 4.68 17.43
CA GLY A 48 24.64 4.67 18.81
C GLY A 48 23.59 4.36 19.89
N SER A 49 22.34 4.10 19.53
CA SER A 49 21.31 3.59 20.45
C SER A 49 21.71 2.21 21.00
N ASN A 50 21.28 1.90 22.23
CA ASN A 50 21.55 0.62 22.88
C ASN A 50 20.29 0.08 23.54
N ALA A 51 20.27 -1.23 23.80
CA ALA A 51 19.16 -1.89 24.47
C ALA A 51 19.66 -2.87 25.53
N ASP A 52 18.88 -3.00 26.61
CA ASP A 52 19.06 -4.09 27.56
C ASP A 52 18.86 -5.46 26.88
N GLU A 53 19.57 -6.48 27.37
CA GLU A 53 19.53 -7.84 26.80
C GLU A 53 18.11 -8.41 26.74
N ALA A 54 17.23 -8.03 27.68
CA ALA A 54 15.84 -8.50 27.72
C ALA A 54 14.85 -7.60 26.96
N SER A 55 15.27 -6.47 26.38
CA SER A 55 14.36 -5.47 25.80
C SER A 55 13.46 -6.02 24.70
N PHE A 56 13.98 -6.90 23.84
CA PHE A 56 13.28 -7.43 22.67
C PHE A 56 12.97 -8.93 22.75
N VAL A 57 13.08 -9.53 23.93
CA VAL A 57 12.80 -10.97 24.09
C VAL A 57 11.35 -11.29 23.72
N LYS A 58 11.18 -12.31 22.87
CA LYS A 58 9.91 -12.75 22.26
C LYS A 58 9.26 -11.70 21.36
N CYS A 59 10.02 -10.75 20.84
CA CYS A 59 9.61 -9.94 19.69
C CYS A 59 9.79 -10.75 18.42
N THR A 60 8.88 -11.71 18.19
CA THR A 60 9.03 -12.74 17.15
C THR A 60 9.42 -12.20 15.78
N LEU A 61 8.81 -11.09 15.33
CA LEU A 61 9.19 -10.49 14.04
C LEU A 61 10.61 -9.92 14.02
N LEU A 62 11.04 -9.27 15.10
CA LEU A 62 12.38 -8.69 15.18
C LEU A 62 13.43 -9.82 15.30
N GLU A 63 13.14 -10.82 16.12
CA GLU A 63 13.98 -12.00 16.30
C GLU A 63 14.13 -12.77 14.97
N ASP A 64 13.04 -12.96 14.22
CA ASP A 64 13.06 -13.63 12.92
C ASP A 64 13.88 -12.88 11.85
N ARG A 65 14.03 -11.55 11.96
CA ARG A 65 14.72 -10.73 10.96
C ARG A 65 16.17 -10.44 11.30
N PHE A 66 16.46 -10.20 12.57
CA PHE A 66 17.76 -9.71 13.01
C PHE A 66 18.46 -10.65 14.00
N GLY A 67 17.79 -11.71 14.47
CA GLY A 67 18.31 -12.64 15.47
C GLY A 67 17.84 -12.32 16.89
N GLU A 68 18.17 -13.20 17.84
CA GLU A 68 17.62 -13.14 19.21
C GLU A 68 18.33 -12.13 20.12
N LYS A 69 19.55 -11.69 19.78
CA LYS A 69 20.32 -10.79 20.63
C LYS A 69 19.88 -9.34 20.45
N ALA A 70 19.78 -8.63 21.56
CA ALA A 70 19.41 -7.21 21.56
C ALA A 70 20.34 -6.37 20.66
N ASP A 71 21.65 -6.60 20.70
CA ASP A 71 22.62 -5.86 19.89
C ASP A 71 22.42 -6.09 18.38
N ASP A 72 22.12 -7.32 17.96
CA ASP A 72 21.88 -7.64 16.55
C ASP A 72 20.57 -6.99 16.05
N ILE A 73 19.52 -7.00 16.89
CA ILE A 73 18.26 -6.32 16.63
C ILE A 73 18.46 -4.80 16.54
N VAL A 74 19.19 -4.21 17.47
CA VAL A 74 19.49 -2.77 17.46
C VAL A 74 20.27 -2.41 16.20
N HIS A 75 21.30 -3.17 15.85
CA HIS A 75 22.06 -2.96 14.61
C HIS A 75 21.16 -3.06 13.37
N GLY A 76 20.30 -4.07 13.29
CA GLY A 76 19.32 -4.22 12.22
C GLY A 76 18.35 -3.04 12.12
N LEU A 77 17.85 -2.54 13.26
CA LEU A 77 16.94 -1.39 13.32
C LEU A 77 17.62 -0.07 12.96
N VAL A 78 18.90 0.11 13.28
CA VAL A 78 19.68 1.30 12.86
C VAL A 78 19.86 1.32 11.34
N HIS A 79 20.16 0.16 10.74
CA HIS A 79 20.48 0.05 9.32
C HIS A 79 19.29 -0.35 8.42
N ARG A 80 18.08 -0.47 8.99
CA ARG A 80 16.88 -1.00 8.32
C ARG A 80 16.58 -0.31 6.98
N PHE A 81 16.81 1.00 6.87
CA PHE A 81 16.47 1.78 5.67
C PHE A 81 17.67 2.25 4.84
N ASP A 82 18.88 1.73 5.08
CA ASP A 82 20.07 2.16 4.34
C ASP A 82 19.96 1.90 2.84
N ASN A 83 19.29 0.81 2.45
CA ASN A 83 19.02 0.44 1.05
C ASN A 83 17.60 0.79 0.60
N PHE A 84 16.83 1.53 1.41
CA PHE A 84 15.42 1.85 1.17
C PHE A 84 15.18 3.37 1.31
N PRO A 85 15.68 4.19 0.37
CA PRO A 85 15.70 5.64 0.51
C PRO A 85 14.29 6.26 0.55
N VAL A 86 13.31 5.66 -0.13
CA VAL A 86 11.91 6.11 -0.04
C VAL A 86 11.34 5.83 1.35
N HIS A 87 11.52 4.62 1.88
CA HIS A 87 11.07 4.26 3.23
C HIS A 87 11.70 5.17 4.28
N LYS A 88 13.01 5.45 4.16
CA LYS A 88 13.72 6.40 5.04
C LYS A 88 13.08 7.78 5.03
N ILE A 89 12.85 8.36 3.85
CA ILE A 89 12.19 9.67 3.72
C ILE A 89 10.79 9.66 4.37
N LEU A 90 10.02 8.60 4.17
CA LEU A 90 8.66 8.48 4.71
C LEU A 90 8.63 8.17 6.20
N TYR A 91 9.68 7.56 6.77
CA TYR A 91 9.77 7.35 8.20
C TYR A 91 10.23 8.63 8.91
N ASP A 92 11.22 9.31 8.33
CA ASP A 92 11.91 10.44 8.96
C ASP A 92 11.18 11.77 8.83
N HIS A 93 10.14 11.88 7.99
CA HIS A 93 9.55 13.18 7.69
C HIS A 93 9.04 13.89 8.95
N PRO A 94 9.60 15.05 9.31
CA PRO A 94 8.97 15.91 10.30
C PRO A 94 7.56 16.32 9.84
N PRO A 95 6.58 16.47 10.75
CA PRO A 95 5.25 17.00 10.43
C PRO A 95 5.29 18.39 9.77
N THR A 96 6.38 19.15 9.98
CA THR A 96 6.58 20.51 9.46
C THR A 96 7.22 20.56 8.07
N THR A 97 7.55 19.42 7.46
CA THR A 97 8.29 19.40 6.19
C THR A 97 7.38 19.80 5.04
N ASN A 98 7.86 20.72 4.19
CA ASN A 98 7.12 21.13 3.00
C ASN A 98 6.97 19.96 2.01
N ALA A 99 5.74 19.73 1.56
CA ALA A 99 5.39 18.73 0.56
C ALA A 99 6.26 18.80 -0.71
N GLU A 100 6.56 20.01 -1.19
CA GLU A 100 7.34 20.21 -2.42
C GLU A 100 8.81 19.79 -2.26
N GLU A 101 9.41 20.04 -1.10
CA GLU A 101 10.77 19.59 -0.81
C GLU A 101 10.84 18.06 -0.76
N LEU A 102 9.80 17.43 -0.18
CA LEU A 102 9.67 15.99 -0.15
C LEU A 102 9.42 15.39 -1.54
N ARG A 103 8.60 16.04 -2.39
CA ARG A 103 8.41 15.68 -3.81
C ARG A 103 9.76 15.58 -4.51
N GLN A 104 10.56 16.62 -4.42
CA GLN A 104 11.87 16.68 -5.05
C GLN A 104 12.83 15.60 -4.52
N ARG A 105 12.78 15.28 -3.23
CA ARG A 105 13.60 14.20 -2.65
C ARG A 105 13.18 12.83 -3.18
N VAL A 106 11.88 12.55 -3.26
CA VAL A 106 11.36 11.26 -3.71
C VAL A 106 11.51 11.10 -5.23
N GLU A 107 11.32 12.15 -6.02
CA GLU A 107 11.47 12.11 -7.49
C GLU A 107 12.91 11.89 -7.95
N LYS A 108 13.91 12.38 -7.19
CA LYS A 108 15.34 12.18 -7.49
C LYS A 108 15.79 10.72 -7.37
N ILE A 109 15.05 9.88 -6.65
CA ILE A 109 15.40 8.47 -6.46
C ILE A 109 14.91 7.68 -7.69
N ASP A 110 15.79 6.94 -8.36
CA ASP A 110 15.42 6.11 -9.51
C ASP A 110 14.42 5.00 -9.10
N LYS A 111 13.38 4.77 -9.93
CA LYS A 111 12.41 3.68 -9.74
C LYS A 111 13.08 2.30 -9.74
N LYS A 112 14.21 2.12 -10.43
CA LYS A 112 14.94 0.84 -10.47
C LYS A 112 15.76 0.56 -9.21
N GLU A 113 16.14 1.61 -8.48
CA GLU A 113 17.03 1.50 -7.32
C GLU A 113 16.29 1.38 -5.99
N SER A 114 14.97 1.62 -5.96
CA SER A 114 14.18 1.51 -4.73
C SER A 114 13.43 0.19 -4.71
N PRO A 115 13.77 -0.73 -3.79
CA PRO A 115 12.99 -1.94 -3.58
C PRO A 115 11.54 -1.61 -3.21
N LEU A 116 10.62 -2.51 -3.55
CA LEU A 116 9.20 -2.37 -3.28
C LEU A 116 8.85 -2.56 -1.79
N VAL A 117 9.63 -3.39 -1.09
CA VAL A 117 9.40 -3.79 0.30
C VAL A 117 10.72 -3.84 1.05
N ASP A 118 10.67 -3.55 2.35
CA ASP A 118 11.80 -3.74 3.26
C ASP A 118 11.89 -5.19 3.79
N ASP A 119 12.78 -5.44 4.74
CA ASP A 119 12.97 -6.75 5.36
C ASP A 119 11.71 -7.28 6.07
N PHE A 120 10.79 -6.40 6.47
CA PHE A 120 9.52 -6.75 7.09
C PHE A 120 8.39 -6.95 6.06
N GLY A 121 8.69 -6.84 4.76
CA GLY A 121 7.67 -6.85 3.72
C GLY A 121 6.85 -5.55 3.65
N MET A 122 7.25 -4.50 4.38
CA MET A 122 6.55 -3.23 4.42
C MET A 122 6.89 -2.42 3.18
N THR A 123 5.84 -1.99 2.47
CA THR A 123 5.97 -1.05 1.35
C THR A 123 6.06 0.39 1.88
N PRO A 124 6.47 1.37 1.05
CA PRO A 124 6.41 2.79 1.40
C PRO A 124 5.04 3.23 1.94
N PHE A 125 3.94 2.66 1.41
CA PHE A 125 2.60 2.92 1.90
C PHE A 125 2.39 2.41 3.33
N HIS A 126 2.93 1.24 3.69
CA HIS A 126 2.82 0.73 5.05
C HIS A 126 3.53 1.66 6.04
N ILE A 127 4.75 2.12 5.69
CA ILE A 127 5.51 3.07 6.51
C ILE A 127 4.68 4.32 6.75
N LEU A 128 4.21 4.97 5.68
CA LEU A 128 3.41 6.20 5.78
C LEU A 128 2.09 5.98 6.54
N SER A 129 1.32 4.95 6.21
CA SER A 129 0.02 4.67 6.84
C SER A 129 0.12 4.26 8.30
N SER A 130 1.29 3.78 8.74
CA SER A 130 1.55 3.44 10.14
C SER A 130 1.98 4.64 10.99
N THR A 131 2.36 5.76 10.37
CA THR A 131 2.73 6.98 11.11
C THR A 131 1.48 7.61 11.75
N PRO A 132 1.60 8.26 12.93
CA PRO A 132 0.47 8.92 13.59
C PRO A 132 -0.23 9.98 12.73
N GLU A 133 0.54 10.73 11.95
CA GLU A 133 0.09 11.85 11.12
C GLU A 133 0.47 11.61 9.65
N PRO A 134 -0.22 10.69 8.95
CA PRO A 134 0.13 10.37 7.57
C PRO A 134 -0.14 11.55 6.65
N SER A 135 0.91 12.03 5.99
CA SER A 135 0.81 13.16 5.05
C SER A 135 0.08 12.77 3.76
N GLN A 136 -0.95 13.56 3.41
CA GLN A 136 -1.70 13.40 2.16
C GLN A 136 -0.80 13.58 0.94
N ASP A 137 0.02 14.64 0.95
CA ASP A 137 0.95 14.93 -0.13
C ASP A 137 1.93 13.78 -0.36
N LEU A 138 2.52 13.26 0.71
CA LEU A 138 3.44 12.12 0.62
C LEU A 138 2.78 10.89 0.01
N PHE A 139 1.54 10.62 0.37
CA PHE A 139 0.83 9.47 -0.15
C PHE A 139 0.61 9.58 -1.66
N GLU A 140 0.23 10.75 -2.15
CA GLU A 140 0.05 11.01 -3.59
C GLU A 140 1.35 10.86 -4.38
N ILE A 141 2.46 11.35 -3.83
CA ILE A 141 3.79 11.19 -4.46
C ILE A 141 4.17 9.72 -4.60
N VAL A 142 3.90 8.94 -3.55
CA VAL A 142 4.19 7.50 -3.55
C VAL A 142 3.28 6.77 -4.55
N LEU A 143 2.01 7.19 -4.71
CA LEU A 143 1.10 6.66 -5.73
C LEU A 143 1.58 6.92 -7.17
N ASP A 144 2.20 8.07 -7.43
CA ASP A 144 2.77 8.39 -8.75
C ASP A 144 4.05 7.57 -9.03
N LYS A 145 4.80 7.26 -7.96
CA LYS A 145 6.07 6.55 -8.07
C LYS A 145 5.89 5.04 -8.20
N PHE A 146 5.08 4.43 -7.35
CA PHE A 146 4.93 2.99 -7.24
C PHE A 146 3.67 2.46 -7.95
N PRO A 147 3.72 1.24 -8.51
CA PRO A 147 2.53 0.63 -9.08
C PRO A 147 1.40 0.51 -8.06
N HIS A 148 0.16 0.68 -8.50
CA HIS A 148 -0.97 0.79 -7.58
C HIS A 148 -1.34 -0.52 -6.87
N TYR A 149 -0.98 -1.67 -7.45
CA TYR A 149 -1.18 -2.97 -6.81
C TYR A 149 -0.45 -3.09 -5.47
N VAL A 150 0.56 -2.24 -5.22
CA VAL A 150 1.35 -2.20 -3.99
C VAL A 150 0.50 -1.80 -2.77
N LEU A 151 -0.64 -1.12 -2.95
CA LEU A 151 -1.59 -0.85 -1.86
C LEU A 151 -2.22 -2.13 -1.29
N GLY A 152 -2.36 -3.17 -2.12
CA GLY A 152 -2.85 -4.48 -1.72
C GLY A 152 -1.77 -5.46 -1.27
N TRP A 153 -0.51 -5.02 -1.26
CA TRP A 153 0.60 -5.85 -0.78
C TRP A 153 0.47 -6.06 0.72
N LYS A 154 0.88 -7.24 1.20
CA LYS A 154 0.84 -7.60 2.61
C LYS A 154 2.25 -7.71 3.18
N ASP A 155 2.42 -7.18 4.39
CA ASP A 155 3.66 -7.28 5.14
C ASP A 155 3.81 -8.65 5.84
N ALA A 156 4.85 -8.79 6.67
CA ALA A 156 5.09 -10.00 7.46
C ALA A 156 3.98 -10.31 8.49
N ASN A 157 3.13 -9.34 8.80
CA ASN A 157 1.96 -9.49 9.68
C ASN A 157 0.68 -9.80 8.91
N ASP A 158 0.76 -10.06 7.60
CA ASP A 158 -0.39 -10.28 6.71
C ASP A 158 -1.34 -9.06 6.62
N ASN A 159 -0.84 -7.87 6.98
CA ASN A 159 -1.59 -6.61 6.91
C ASN A 159 -1.19 -5.80 5.67
N THR A 160 -2.17 -5.13 5.09
CA THR A 160 -2.02 -4.15 4.01
C THR A 160 -1.83 -2.74 4.58
N ALA A 161 -1.23 -1.83 3.81
CA ALA A 161 -1.08 -0.42 4.20
C ALA A 161 -2.41 0.24 4.59
N MET A 162 -3.51 -0.18 3.97
CA MET A 162 -4.84 0.32 4.30
C MET A 162 -5.32 -0.12 5.67
N GLU A 163 -5.01 -1.34 6.11
CA GLU A 163 -5.38 -1.84 7.43
C GLU A 163 -4.61 -1.12 8.54
N TYR A 164 -3.37 -0.70 8.26
CA TYR A 164 -2.62 0.23 9.11
C TYR A 164 -3.33 1.58 9.21
N LEU A 165 -3.68 2.18 8.08
CA LEU A 165 -4.36 3.48 8.03
C LEU A 165 -5.70 3.46 8.79
N LEU A 166 -6.46 2.37 8.65
CA LEU A 166 -7.75 2.20 9.32
C LEU A 166 -7.61 1.90 10.80
N SER A 167 -6.50 1.29 11.21
CA SER A 167 -6.18 1.08 12.62
C SER A 167 -5.70 2.38 13.28
N ASN A 168 -4.96 3.22 12.55
CA ASN A 168 -4.56 4.55 12.99
C ASN A 168 -5.60 5.63 12.62
N TRP A 169 -6.74 5.66 13.31
CA TRP A 169 -7.90 6.48 12.93
C TRP A 169 -7.82 7.97 13.33
N THR A 170 -6.72 8.65 12.99
CA THR A 170 -6.50 10.08 13.23
C THR A 170 -7.24 10.97 12.22
N ARG A 171 -7.28 12.29 12.47
CA ARG A 171 -7.91 13.26 11.56
C ARG A 171 -7.26 13.22 10.18
N GLU A 172 -5.94 13.09 10.16
CA GLU A 172 -5.09 13.03 8.99
C GLU A 172 -5.35 11.73 8.21
N SER A 173 -5.44 10.58 8.89
CA SER A 173 -5.83 9.31 8.25
C SER A 173 -7.22 9.37 7.63
N LYS A 174 -8.20 9.99 8.31
CA LYS A 174 -9.55 10.21 7.77
C LYS A 174 -9.52 11.09 6.52
N ALA A 175 -8.73 12.16 6.54
CA ALA A 175 -8.56 13.06 5.40
C ALA A 175 -7.88 12.36 4.21
N LEU A 176 -6.81 11.61 4.45
CA LEU A 176 -6.12 10.83 3.43
C LEU A 176 -7.05 9.82 2.74
N LEU A 177 -7.85 9.10 3.53
CA LEU A 177 -8.84 8.15 3.01
C LEU A 177 -9.90 8.87 2.15
N ALA A 178 -10.38 10.02 2.62
CA ALA A 178 -11.43 10.79 1.97
C ALA A 178 -10.97 11.50 0.69
N ASN A 179 -9.72 11.96 0.64
CA ASN A 179 -9.23 12.80 -0.44
C ASN A 179 -8.42 11.97 -1.43
N SER A 180 -7.28 11.40 -1.02
CA SER A 180 -6.38 10.73 -1.96
C SER A 180 -6.93 9.38 -2.37
N LEU A 181 -7.41 8.56 -1.43
CA LEU A 181 -7.89 7.23 -1.80
C LEU A 181 -9.19 7.30 -2.60
N GLN A 182 -10.15 8.10 -2.16
CA GLN A 182 -11.40 8.27 -2.90
C GLN A 182 -11.16 8.86 -4.29
N ASN A 183 -10.31 9.89 -4.43
CA ASN A 183 -10.00 10.45 -5.74
C ASN A 183 -9.22 9.47 -6.61
N TRP A 184 -8.25 8.76 -6.04
CA TRP A 184 -7.48 7.75 -6.77
C TRP A 184 -8.39 6.65 -7.30
N MET A 185 -9.25 6.09 -6.46
CA MET A 185 -10.22 5.07 -6.86
C MET A 185 -11.24 5.61 -7.87
N TYR A 186 -11.71 6.84 -7.66
CA TYR A 186 -12.61 7.51 -8.59
C TYR A 186 -11.97 7.65 -9.96
N ASN A 187 -10.79 8.27 -10.05
CA ASN A 187 -10.07 8.48 -11.31
C ASN A 187 -9.75 7.16 -12.00
N ARG A 188 -9.40 6.12 -11.23
CA ARG A 188 -9.08 4.80 -11.75
C ARG A 188 -10.30 4.06 -12.30
N LEU A 189 -11.48 4.24 -11.70
CA LEU A 189 -12.73 3.60 -12.14
C LEU A 189 -13.53 4.47 -13.13
N ASP A 190 -13.23 5.77 -13.26
CA ASP A 190 -13.90 6.69 -14.18
C ASP A 190 -13.59 6.38 -15.66
N CYS A 191 -12.39 5.85 -15.94
CA CYS A 191 -12.00 5.48 -17.31
C CYS A 191 -12.87 4.37 -17.93
N TRP A 192 -13.71 3.69 -17.12
CA TRP A 192 -14.58 2.60 -17.52
C TRP A 192 -15.96 3.03 -18.01
N ARG A 193 -16.35 4.31 -17.83
CA ARG A 193 -17.69 4.85 -18.17
C ARG A 193 -18.89 4.04 -17.63
N SER A 194 -18.65 3.12 -16.69
CA SER A 194 -19.68 2.33 -16.02
C SER A 194 -19.98 2.97 -14.69
N ASP A 195 -21.18 3.50 -14.50
CA ASP A 195 -21.57 4.13 -13.22
C ASP A 195 -21.87 3.09 -12.11
N GLY A 196 -21.86 1.79 -12.44
CA GLY A 196 -22.22 0.71 -11.51
C GLY A 196 -21.32 0.61 -10.27
N TRP A 197 -20.02 0.93 -10.42
CA TRP A 197 -19.11 0.98 -9.28
C TRP A 197 -19.43 2.16 -8.36
N ARG A 198 -19.86 3.32 -8.88
CA ARG A 198 -20.21 4.50 -8.08
C ARG A 198 -21.35 4.17 -7.13
N ILE A 199 -22.38 3.48 -7.63
CA ILE A 199 -23.55 3.08 -6.84
C ILE A 199 -23.17 2.13 -5.70
N ARG A 200 -22.19 1.24 -5.91
CA ARG A 200 -21.79 0.26 -4.90
C ARG A 200 -20.71 0.76 -3.95
N PHE A 201 -19.78 1.59 -4.43
CA PHE A 201 -18.56 1.94 -3.73
C PHE A 201 -18.67 3.26 -2.96
N LEU A 202 -19.26 4.31 -3.55
CA LEU A 202 -19.36 5.62 -2.91
C LEU A 202 -20.14 5.57 -1.57
N PRO A 203 -21.30 4.88 -1.49
CA PRO A 203 -22.02 4.76 -0.23
C PRO A 203 -21.22 4.02 0.83
N THR A 204 -20.47 2.98 0.46
CA THR A 204 -19.61 2.23 1.37
C THR A 204 -18.47 3.07 1.91
N MET A 205 -17.80 3.87 1.07
CA MET A 205 -16.76 4.78 1.53
C MET A 205 -17.29 5.88 2.43
N ASN A 206 -18.45 6.45 2.09
CA ASN A 206 -19.12 7.45 2.94
C ASN A 206 -19.53 6.86 4.29
N ALA A 207 -20.06 5.63 4.29
CA ALA A 207 -20.40 4.91 5.52
C ALA A 207 -19.14 4.68 6.35
N LEU A 208 -18.07 4.14 5.76
CA LEU A 208 -16.79 3.89 6.42
C LEU A 208 -16.26 5.15 7.12
N ARG A 209 -16.28 6.30 6.44
CA ARG A 209 -15.82 7.60 7.01
C ARG A 209 -16.59 8.03 8.25
N ALA A 210 -17.87 7.69 8.36
CA ALA A 210 -18.72 8.05 9.48
C ALA A 210 -18.63 7.06 10.66
N GLN A 211 -17.90 5.95 10.52
CA GLN A 211 -17.81 4.92 11.56
C GLN A 211 -16.60 5.15 12.47
N GLU A 212 -16.84 5.27 13.77
CA GLU A 212 -15.77 5.36 14.77
C GLU A 212 -15.38 3.98 15.34
N ASP A 213 -16.23 2.97 15.19
CA ASP A 213 -15.92 1.60 15.64
C ASP A 213 -14.92 0.90 14.71
N ARG A 214 -13.84 0.36 15.28
CA ARG A 214 -12.78 -0.30 14.50
C ARG A 214 -13.26 -1.54 13.77
N GLY A 215 -14.04 -2.41 14.41
CA GLY A 215 -14.49 -3.66 13.80
C GLY A 215 -15.41 -3.40 12.61
N ILE A 216 -16.36 -2.48 12.78
CA ILE A 216 -17.29 -2.07 11.73
C ILE A 216 -16.53 -1.39 10.57
N ARG A 217 -15.56 -0.51 10.86
CA ARG A 217 -14.71 0.09 9.80
C ARG A 217 -13.96 -0.95 8.98
N MET A 218 -13.28 -1.89 9.64
CA MET A 218 -12.50 -2.93 8.96
C MET A 218 -13.41 -3.81 8.09
N ASN A 219 -14.62 -4.11 8.56
CA ASN A 219 -15.61 -4.84 7.78
C ASN A 219 -16.06 -4.05 6.52
N TRP A 220 -16.43 -2.78 6.69
CA TRP A 220 -16.81 -1.93 5.55
C TRP A 220 -15.67 -1.76 4.54
N PHE A 221 -14.44 -1.61 5.03
CA PHE A 221 -13.27 -1.59 4.16
C PHE A 221 -13.12 -2.90 3.39
N GLY A 222 -13.25 -4.05 4.05
CA GLY A 222 -13.21 -5.35 3.37
C GLY A 222 -14.24 -5.47 2.25
N ILE A 223 -15.48 -5.01 2.49
CA ILE A 223 -16.54 -4.96 1.47
C ILE A 223 -16.14 -4.04 0.30
N ALA A 224 -15.65 -2.84 0.61
CA ALA A 224 -15.20 -1.86 -0.38
C ALA A 224 -14.05 -2.41 -1.23
N TRP A 225 -13.09 -3.06 -0.59
CA TRP A 225 -11.90 -3.65 -1.21
C TRP A 225 -12.25 -4.84 -2.11
N LEU A 226 -13.15 -5.72 -1.66
CA LEU A 226 -13.66 -6.82 -2.47
C LEU A 226 -14.39 -6.30 -3.71
N ALA A 227 -15.20 -5.25 -3.56
CA ALA A 227 -15.87 -4.60 -4.69
C ALA A 227 -14.85 -4.01 -5.67
N LEU A 228 -13.82 -3.30 -5.19
CA LEU A 228 -12.73 -2.78 -6.02
C LEU A 228 -12.06 -3.90 -6.82
N LYS A 229 -11.60 -4.96 -6.12
CA LYS A 229 -10.92 -6.09 -6.75
C LYS A 229 -11.80 -6.78 -7.79
N HIS A 230 -13.10 -6.87 -7.54
CA HIS A 230 -14.06 -7.39 -8.51
C HIS A 230 -14.08 -6.53 -9.79
N PHE A 231 -14.18 -5.20 -9.66
CA PHE A 231 -14.15 -4.30 -10.81
C PHE A 231 -12.80 -4.32 -11.55
N GLU A 232 -11.67 -4.39 -10.84
CA GLU A 232 -10.32 -4.52 -11.44
C GLU A 232 -10.12 -5.86 -12.19
N ASN A 233 -10.71 -6.95 -11.67
CA ASN A 233 -10.68 -8.24 -12.38
C ASN A 233 -11.51 -8.19 -13.65
N VAL A 234 -12.68 -7.54 -13.62
CA VAL A 234 -13.50 -7.29 -14.81
C VAL A 234 -12.73 -6.45 -15.82
N GLU A 235 -11.96 -5.45 -15.38
CA GLU A 235 -11.00 -4.68 -16.20
C GLU A 235 -10.00 -5.59 -16.90
N SER A 236 -9.30 -6.43 -16.13
CA SER A 236 -8.23 -7.29 -16.63
C SER A 236 -8.77 -8.28 -17.66
N ILE A 237 -9.95 -8.85 -17.42
CA ILE A 237 -10.64 -9.75 -18.34
C ILE A 237 -11.07 -9.00 -19.60
N SER A 238 -11.69 -7.82 -19.47
CA SER A 238 -12.17 -7.04 -20.63
C SER A 238 -11.02 -6.58 -21.54
N ILE A 239 -9.89 -6.15 -20.96
CA ILE A 239 -8.69 -5.79 -21.71
C ILE A 239 -8.08 -7.01 -22.39
N LEU A 240 -7.96 -8.14 -21.70
CA LEU A 240 -7.45 -9.38 -22.29
C LEU A 240 -8.34 -9.84 -23.45
N GLU A 241 -9.66 -9.80 -23.29
CA GLU A 241 -10.61 -10.08 -24.36
C GLU A 241 -10.41 -9.13 -25.55
N MET A 242 -10.26 -7.82 -25.31
CA MET A 242 -10.01 -6.85 -26.38
C MET A 242 -8.67 -7.09 -27.10
N VAL A 243 -7.61 -7.44 -26.38
CA VAL A 243 -6.31 -7.80 -26.97
C VAL A 243 -6.43 -9.09 -27.79
N LEU A 244 -7.15 -10.10 -27.30
CA LEU A 244 -7.43 -11.33 -28.04
C LEU A 244 -8.25 -11.05 -29.30
N TRP A 245 -9.25 -10.16 -29.22
CA TRP A 245 -10.03 -9.69 -30.38
C TRP A 245 -9.13 -9.00 -31.41
N LYS A 246 -8.31 -8.03 -31.00
CA LYS A 246 -7.37 -7.32 -31.89
C LYS A 246 -6.36 -8.29 -32.51
N TRP A 247 -5.84 -9.23 -31.74
CA TRP A 247 -4.94 -10.27 -32.24
C TRP A 247 -5.64 -11.19 -33.24
N LYS A 248 -6.89 -11.61 -33.00
CA LYS A 248 -7.66 -12.45 -33.92
C LYS A 248 -7.99 -11.73 -35.23
N ILE A 249 -8.29 -10.43 -35.17
CA ILE A 249 -8.50 -9.58 -36.34
C ILE A 249 -7.18 -9.39 -37.12
N ASN A 250 -6.08 -9.09 -36.42
CA ASN A 250 -4.77 -8.83 -37.02
C ASN A 250 -4.08 -10.11 -37.52
N GLY A 251 -4.29 -11.25 -36.86
CA GLY A 251 -3.87 -12.58 -37.28
C GLY A 251 -4.61 -13.10 -38.51
N GLY A 252 -5.55 -12.32 -39.05
CA GLY A 252 -6.14 -12.51 -40.38
C GLY A 252 -5.26 -12.01 -41.54
N GLN A 253 -4.09 -11.41 -41.28
CA GLN A 253 -3.10 -11.03 -42.30
C GLN A 253 -1.89 -11.98 -42.30
N ASP A 254 -2.09 -13.21 -42.76
CA ASP A 254 -0.96 -14.04 -43.18
C ASP A 254 -0.40 -13.51 -44.51
N ASN A 255 0.94 -13.44 -44.62
CA ASN A 255 1.73 -13.01 -45.79
C ASN A 255 1.56 -13.86 -47.07
N LYS A 256 0.50 -14.66 -47.15
CA LYS A 256 0.12 -15.47 -48.32
C LYS A 256 -1.37 -15.25 -48.55
N GLY A 257 -1.69 -14.40 -49.54
CA GLY A 257 -3.01 -13.87 -49.90
C GLY A 257 -4.12 -14.91 -50.14
N THR A 258 -4.47 -15.67 -49.11
CA THR A 258 -5.59 -16.61 -49.08
C THR A 258 -6.57 -16.06 -48.06
N LYS A 259 -7.66 -15.45 -48.54
CA LYS A 259 -8.78 -15.04 -47.70
C LYS A 259 -9.35 -16.27 -47.00
N ARG A 260 -9.07 -16.44 -45.70
CA ARG A 260 -9.85 -17.37 -44.86
C ARG A 260 -11.22 -16.77 -44.59
N GLN A 261 -12.23 -17.64 -44.51
CA GLN A 261 -13.66 -17.31 -44.38
C GLN A 261 -13.91 -16.23 -43.33
N SER A 262 -14.82 -15.30 -43.66
CA SER A 262 -15.36 -14.32 -42.74
C SER A 262 -15.96 -15.06 -41.54
N LEU A 263 -15.36 -14.87 -40.37
CA LEU A 263 -15.93 -15.35 -39.12
C LEU A 263 -17.28 -14.66 -38.92
N ASP A 264 -18.33 -15.47 -38.80
CA ASP A 264 -19.69 -14.96 -38.63
C ASP A 264 -19.84 -14.35 -37.23
N ARG A 265 -20.49 -13.19 -37.18
CA ARG A 265 -20.64 -12.35 -35.99
C ARG A 265 -21.40 -13.06 -34.86
N GLU A 266 -22.17 -14.09 -35.21
CA GLU A 266 -22.97 -14.89 -34.28
C GLU A 266 -22.18 -16.01 -33.57
N GLU A 267 -21.00 -16.42 -34.09
CA GLU A 267 -20.17 -17.48 -33.49
C GLU A 267 -19.24 -16.98 -32.38
N CYS A 268 -19.17 -15.67 -32.14
CA CYS A 268 -18.39 -15.06 -31.06
C CYS A 268 -19.30 -14.19 -30.19
N ARG A 269 -20.22 -14.84 -29.47
CA ARG A 269 -20.92 -14.20 -28.36
C ARG A 269 -19.96 -14.04 -27.18
N CYS A 270 -19.55 -12.81 -26.90
CA CYS A 270 -19.07 -12.44 -25.58
C CYS A 270 -20.23 -12.67 -24.60
N VAL A 271 -20.10 -13.67 -23.74
CA VAL A 271 -20.91 -13.72 -22.51
C VAL A 271 -20.17 -12.91 -21.46
N CYS A 272 -19.92 -11.63 -21.75
CA CYS A 272 -19.67 -10.68 -20.70
C CYS A 272 -21.05 -10.28 -20.18
N GLY A 273 -21.39 -10.66 -18.95
CA GLY A 273 -22.57 -10.12 -18.26
C GLY A 273 -22.35 -8.66 -17.90
N SER A 274 -22.13 -7.79 -18.89
CA SER A 274 -21.43 -6.53 -18.71
C SER A 274 -22.36 -5.31 -18.68
N ASP A 275 -22.28 -4.58 -17.57
CA ASP A 275 -22.56 -3.14 -17.44
C ASP A 275 -21.45 -2.26 -18.06
N VAL A 276 -20.66 -2.79 -19.01
CA VAL A 276 -19.54 -2.08 -19.66
C VAL A 276 -19.90 -1.79 -21.11
N VAL A 277 -20.19 -0.52 -21.39
CA VAL A 277 -20.47 0.00 -22.73
C VAL A 277 -19.19 0.56 -23.31
N ILE A 278 -18.61 -0.11 -24.31
CA ILE A 278 -17.45 0.41 -25.05
C ILE A 278 -17.96 1.40 -26.12
N PRO A 279 -17.63 2.70 -26.04
CA PRO A 279 -18.01 3.67 -27.06
C PRO A 279 -17.14 3.50 -28.32
N ASN A 280 -17.71 3.79 -29.50
CA ASN A 280 -16.99 3.85 -30.78
C ASN A 280 -16.32 2.54 -31.23
N VAL A 281 -16.96 1.39 -30.99
CA VAL A 281 -16.50 0.11 -31.55
C VAL A 281 -16.46 0.12 -33.09
N GLN A 282 -17.29 0.95 -33.75
CA GLN A 282 -17.33 1.07 -35.21
C GLN A 282 -15.98 1.42 -35.85
N SER A 283 -15.19 2.31 -35.25
CA SER A 283 -13.87 2.69 -35.81
C SER A 283 -12.84 1.56 -35.74
N PHE A 284 -13.04 0.59 -34.85
CA PHE A 284 -12.22 -0.62 -34.74
C PHE A 284 -12.72 -1.78 -35.61
N LEU A 285 -13.95 -1.69 -36.14
CA LEU A 285 -14.56 -2.70 -36.99
C LEU A 285 -14.37 -2.45 -38.49
N GLY A 286 -13.72 -1.34 -38.87
CA GLY A 286 -13.40 -1.05 -40.27
C GLY A 286 -14.62 -0.93 -41.19
N ILE A 287 -15.74 -0.42 -40.66
CA ILE A 287 -16.94 -0.05 -41.43
C ILE A 287 -17.02 1.46 -41.56
#